data_AF-A0A413K4Q3-F1
#
_entry.id   AF-A0A413K4Q3-F1
#
_cell.length_a   1.000
_cell.length_b   1.000
_cell.length_c   1.000
_cell.angle_alpha   90.00
_cell.angle_beta   90.00
_cell.angle_gamma   90.00
#
_symmetry.space_group_name_H-M   'P 1'
#
loop_
_entity.id
_entity.type
_entity.pdbx_description
1 polymer ?
#
loop_
_entity_poly.entity_id
_entity_poly.type
_entity_poly.pdbx_seq_one_letter_code
_entity_poly.pdbx_strand_id
1 'polypeptide(L)'
;MKTITFFKRVLASAALVSVCGFACATNNGKQFVHNDTMEKGRLVCREIYSMDNPVSGILSPVKMHKYSYDTDHQRTVKSTYTWNVFKNAWEKESLTVVSRYETETSVEYSVWNKEKESFSPSEKYIYITNSNNQLIAQYAYKMNSRTNQWILEKDALVPIYENIYATTR
;
A
#
# COMPACT_ATOMS: atom_id res chain seq x y z
N MET A 1 -25.32 31.03 -23.19
CA MET A 1 -24.70 30.38 -22.02
C MET A 1 -25.02 28.89 -22.08
N LYS A 2 -24.00 28.02 -22.11
CA LYS A 2 -24.21 26.57 -22.07
C LYS A 2 -24.17 26.13 -20.61
N THR A 3 -25.29 25.65 -20.10
CA THR A 3 -25.44 25.14 -18.73
C THR A 3 -24.65 23.84 -18.60
N ILE A 4 -23.56 23.87 -17.84
CA ILE A 4 -22.78 22.67 -17.52
C ILE A 4 -23.44 22.02 -16.31
N THR A 5 -24.23 20.99 -16.56
CA THR A 5 -24.88 20.20 -15.52
C THR A 5 -23.84 19.28 -14.87
N PHE A 6 -23.40 19.62 -13.65
CA PHE A 6 -22.56 18.75 -12.83
C PHE A 6 -23.29 17.43 -12.56
N PHE A 7 -22.80 16.34 -13.15
CA PHE A 7 -23.32 14.99 -12.91
C PHE A 7 -23.11 14.62 -11.42
N LYS A 8 -24.18 14.70 -10.62
CA LYS A 8 -24.26 14.09 -9.30
C LYS A 8 -24.30 12.56 -9.48
N ARG A 9 -23.13 11.91 -9.46
CA ARG A 9 -23.09 10.45 -9.32
C ARG A 9 -23.30 10.11 -7.84
N VAL A 10 -24.55 9.85 -7.48
CA VAL A 10 -24.90 9.04 -6.32
C VAL A 10 -24.36 7.64 -6.60
N LEU A 11 -23.30 7.25 -5.89
CA LEU A 11 -22.81 5.88 -5.87
C LEU A 11 -23.84 5.03 -5.13
N ALA A 12 -24.72 4.38 -5.89
CA ALA A 12 -25.55 3.31 -5.37
C ALA A 12 -24.65 2.11 -5.04
N SER A 13 -24.22 2.01 -3.78
CA SER A 13 -23.50 0.86 -3.25
C SER A 13 -24.49 -0.27 -2.96
N ALA A 14 -24.35 -1.37 -3.70
CA ALA A 14 -24.86 -2.67 -3.24
C ALA A 14 -24.21 -2.98 -1.88
N ALA A 15 -25.00 -3.56 -0.97
CA ALA A 15 -24.70 -3.72 0.45
C ALA A 15 -23.27 -4.26 0.72
N LEU A 16 -22.35 -3.33 1.00
CA LEU A 16 -21.02 -3.60 1.53
C LEU A 16 -20.99 -2.92 2.89
N VAL A 17 -20.63 -3.68 3.93
CA VAL A 17 -20.45 -3.15 5.29
C VAL A 17 -19.21 -2.27 5.23
N SER A 18 -19.44 -0.97 5.07
CA SER A 18 -18.41 0.05 5.05
C SER A 18 -18.09 0.45 6.49
N VAL A 19 -16.81 0.40 6.85
CA VAL A 19 -16.31 0.89 8.13
C VAL A 19 -15.51 2.15 7.85
N CYS A 20 -15.99 3.29 8.34
CA CYS A 20 -15.25 4.56 8.25
C CYS A 20 -14.32 4.66 9.46
N GLY A 21 -13.02 4.79 9.22
CA GLY A 21 -12.03 5.07 10.26
C GLY A 21 -11.45 6.48 10.11
N PHE A 22 -11.28 7.17 11.24
CA PHE A 22 -10.55 8.43 11.28
C PHE A 22 -9.06 8.14 11.48
N ALA A 23 -8.21 8.68 10.61
CA ALA A 23 -6.76 8.62 10.80
C ALA A 23 -6.20 10.05 10.83
N CYS A 24 -5.82 10.52 12.02
CA CYS A 24 -5.06 11.77 12.18
C CYS A 24 -3.57 11.46 12.39
N ALA A 25 -2.73 11.71 11.38
CA ALA A 25 -1.27 11.74 11.53
C ALA A 25 -0.70 12.47 10.30
N THR A 26 0.22 13.45 10.49
CA THR A 26 -0.02 14.82 10.01
C THR A 26 0.81 15.90 10.73
N ASN A 27 2.16 15.84 10.80
CA ASN A 27 3.02 16.98 11.15
C ASN A 27 2.80 18.24 10.27
N ASN A 28 2.06 18.10 9.16
CA ASN A 28 1.67 19.21 8.27
C ASN A 28 0.21 19.68 8.42
N GLY A 29 -0.52 19.20 9.45
CA GLY A 29 -1.89 19.66 9.76
C GLY A 29 -3.00 19.19 8.81
N LYS A 30 -2.69 18.34 7.81
CA LYS A 30 -3.73 17.75 6.94
C LYS A 30 -4.46 16.60 7.62
N GLN A 31 -5.78 16.59 7.51
CA GLN A 31 -6.63 15.52 8.00
C GLN A 31 -7.12 14.64 6.84
N PHE A 32 -7.04 13.33 7.05
CA PHE A 32 -7.56 12.34 6.11
C PHE A 32 -8.60 11.44 6.79
N VAL A 33 -9.56 10.99 6.01
CA VAL A 33 -10.53 9.96 6.41
C VAL A 33 -10.48 8.83 5.39
N HIS A 34 -10.82 7.62 5.81
CA HIS A 34 -10.90 6.50 4.89
C HIS A 34 -12.23 5.77 4.98
N ASN A 35 -12.61 5.19 3.86
CA ASN A 35 -13.75 4.31 3.71
C ASN A 35 -13.27 2.93 3.30
N ASP A 36 -13.51 1.93 4.14
CA ASP A 36 -13.12 0.55 3.89
C ASP A 36 -14.28 -0.26 3.34
N THR A 37 -14.03 -1.00 2.28
CA THR A 37 -14.92 -2.00 1.72
C THR A 37 -14.45 -3.38 2.11
N MET A 38 -15.32 -4.13 2.79
CA MET A 38 -15.05 -5.49 3.25
C MET A 38 -15.82 -6.52 2.40
N GLU A 39 -15.17 -7.62 2.02
CA GLU A 39 -15.81 -8.79 1.43
C GLU A 39 -15.39 -10.05 2.18
N LYS A 40 -16.36 -10.86 2.63
CA LYS A 40 -16.11 -12.10 3.38
C LYS A 40 -15.12 -11.92 4.54
N GLY A 41 -15.21 -10.79 5.25
CA GLY A 41 -14.35 -10.44 6.38
C GLY A 41 -12.95 -9.94 6.01
N ARG A 42 -12.65 -9.70 4.73
CA ARG A 42 -11.36 -9.17 4.26
C ARG A 42 -11.51 -7.78 3.66
N LEU A 43 -10.53 -6.91 3.88
CA LEU A 43 -10.46 -5.58 3.28
C LEU A 43 -10.14 -5.71 1.79
N VAL A 44 -11.06 -5.37 0.89
CA VAL A 44 -10.83 -5.45 -0.57
C VAL A 44 -10.60 -4.08 -1.21
N CYS A 45 -11.08 -3.01 -0.58
CA CYS A 45 -10.85 -1.64 -1.04
C CYS A 45 -10.74 -0.70 0.15
N ARG A 46 -9.82 0.28 0.08
CA ARG A 46 -9.74 1.43 0.98
C ARG A 46 -9.66 2.69 0.14
N GLU A 47 -10.66 3.55 0.23
CA GLU A 47 -10.64 4.89 -0.36
C GLU A 47 -10.23 5.91 0.70
N ILE A 48 -9.32 6.82 0.35
CA ILE A 48 -8.75 7.83 1.24
C ILE A 48 -9.14 9.20 0.70
N TYR A 49 -9.66 10.04 1.59
CA TYR A 49 -10.13 11.39 1.28
C TYR A 49 -9.42 12.41 2.16
N SER A 50 -9.15 13.59 1.60
CA SER A 50 -8.74 14.76 2.38
C SER A 50 -9.95 15.56 2.83
N MET A 51 -9.80 16.14 4.02
CA MET A 51 -10.71 17.14 4.55
C MET A 51 -10.07 18.51 4.38
N ASP A 52 -10.07 19.03 3.15
CA ASP A 52 -9.40 20.29 2.81
C ASP A 52 -10.07 21.52 3.44
N ASN A 53 -11.38 21.42 3.74
CA ASN A 53 -12.12 22.40 4.52
C ASN A 53 -13.17 21.68 5.40
N PRO A 54 -12.95 21.53 6.72
CA PRO A 54 -13.91 20.86 7.60
C PRO A 54 -15.27 21.56 7.66
N VAL A 55 -15.36 22.86 7.32
CA VAL A 55 -16.62 23.63 7.35
C VAL A 55 -17.52 23.31 6.14
N SER A 56 -16.95 22.95 4.99
CA SER A 56 -17.75 22.62 3.80
C SER A 56 -18.35 21.21 3.87
N GLY A 57 -17.82 20.33 4.72
CA GLY A 57 -18.22 18.92 4.82
C GLY A 57 -17.89 18.09 3.58
N ILE A 58 -17.14 18.64 2.61
CA ILE A 58 -16.80 17.96 1.36
C ILE A 58 -15.51 17.16 1.54
N LEU A 59 -15.55 15.89 1.17
CA LEU A 59 -14.41 14.99 1.15
C LEU A 59 -13.86 14.87 -0.27
N SER A 60 -12.61 15.29 -0.48
CA SER A 60 -11.94 15.18 -1.77
C SER A 60 -11.22 13.83 -1.86
N PRO A 61 -11.44 12.99 -2.89
CA PRO A 61 -10.71 11.75 -3.05
C PRO A 61 -9.22 12.00 -3.30
N VAL A 62 -8.36 11.22 -2.65
CA VAL A 62 -6.90 11.38 -2.71
C VAL A 62 -6.23 10.10 -3.21
N LYS A 63 -6.49 8.97 -2.55
CA LYS A 63 -5.90 7.67 -2.89
C LYS A 63 -6.93 6.56 -2.77
N MET A 64 -6.72 5.49 -3.52
CA MET A 64 -7.49 4.25 -3.38
C MET A 64 -6.52 3.06 -3.37
N HIS A 65 -6.76 2.11 -2.48
CA HIS A 65 -6.05 0.85 -2.39
C HIS A 65 -7.01 -0.29 -2.68
N LYS A 66 -6.69 -1.15 -3.63
CA LYS A 66 -7.43 -2.38 -3.89
C LYS A 66 -6.58 -3.58 -3.52
N TYR A 67 -7.16 -4.54 -2.83
CA TYR A 67 -6.47 -5.71 -2.32
C TYR A 67 -7.03 -6.97 -2.99
N SER A 68 -6.13 -7.80 -3.51
CA SER A 68 -6.43 -9.14 -4.00
C SER A 68 -5.67 -10.15 -3.15
N TYR A 69 -6.33 -11.24 -2.80
CA TYR A 69 -5.80 -12.28 -1.93
C TYR A 69 -5.80 -13.61 -2.67
N ASP A 70 -4.63 -14.21 -2.77
CA ASP A 70 -4.40 -15.55 -3.28
C ASP A 70 -3.99 -16.42 -2.09
N THR A 71 -4.96 -17.16 -1.57
CA THR A 71 -4.77 -17.98 -0.36
C THR A 71 -3.91 -19.20 -0.63
N ASP A 72 -4.01 -19.75 -1.83
CA ASP A 72 -3.34 -20.99 -2.21
C ASP A 72 -1.83 -20.77 -2.32
N HIS A 73 -1.43 -19.59 -2.79
CA HIS A 73 -0.04 -19.18 -2.90
C HIS A 73 0.41 -18.19 -1.81
N GLN A 74 -0.39 -18.01 -0.75
CA GLN A 74 -0.10 -17.09 0.37
C GLN A 74 0.34 -15.69 -0.06
N ARG A 75 -0.29 -15.18 -1.12
CA ARG A 75 0.09 -13.95 -1.79
C ARG A 75 -1.00 -12.89 -1.64
N THR A 76 -0.59 -11.66 -1.38
CA THR A 76 -1.47 -10.49 -1.33
C THR A 76 -0.96 -9.44 -2.31
N VAL A 77 -1.86 -8.88 -3.12
CA VAL A 77 -1.54 -7.83 -4.08
C VAL A 77 -2.33 -6.58 -3.70
N LYS A 78 -1.61 -5.47 -3.50
CA LYS A 78 -2.19 -4.14 -3.25
C LYS A 78 -1.93 -3.25 -4.47
N SER A 79 -2.99 -2.91 -5.19
CA SER A 79 -2.96 -1.92 -6.27
C SER A 79 -3.29 -0.54 -5.72
N THR A 80 -2.42 0.44 -5.94
CA THR A 80 -2.61 1.82 -5.50
C THR A 80 -2.99 2.71 -6.68
N TYR A 81 -3.99 3.55 -6.46
CA TYR A 81 -4.47 4.56 -7.39
C TYR A 81 -4.42 5.94 -6.74
N THR A 82 -4.14 6.94 -7.56
CA THR A 82 -4.19 8.36 -7.18
C THR A 82 -5.31 9.06 -7.92
N TRP A 83 -5.98 10.02 -7.29
CA TRP A 83 -7.07 10.75 -7.93
C TRP A 83 -6.51 11.85 -8.84
N ASN A 84 -6.86 11.81 -10.13
CA ASN A 84 -6.56 12.88 -11.06
C ASN A 84 -7.74 13.86 -11.11
N VAL A 85 -7.59 15.02 -10.46
CA VAL A 85 -8.61 16.07 -10.41
C VAL A 85 -8.99 16.64 -11.78
N PHE A 86 -8.06 16.69 -12.74
CA PHE A 86 -8.31 17.24 -14.07
C PHE A 86 -9.11 16.29 -14.95
N LYS A 87 -8.86 14.98 -14.82
CA LYS A 87 -9.59 13.93 -15.55
C LYS A 87 -10.84 13.45 -14.80
N ASN A 88 -10.99 13.84 -13.54
CA ASN A 88 -12.03 13.35 -12.65
C ASN A 88 -12.07 11.81 -12.61
N ALA A 89 -10.89 11.18 -12.46
CA ALA A 89 -10.72 9.74 -12.56
C ALA A 89 -9.53 9.23 -11.72
N TRP A 90 -9.62 7.97 -11.30
CA TRP A 90 -8.52 7.24 -10.67
C TRP A 90 -7.45 6.84 -11.70
N GLU A 91 -6.19 7.12 -11.41
CA GLU A 91 -5.04 6.69 -12.22
C GLU A 91 -4.19 5.68 -11.43
N LYS A 92 -3.65 4.68 -12.12
CA LYS A 92 -2.70 3.73 -11.51
C LYS A 92 -1.45 4.47 -11.03
N GLU A 93 -1.00 4.16 -9.83
CA GLU A 93 0.19 4.75 -9.22
C GLU A 93 1.26 3.69 -8.97
N SER A 94 0.89 2.61 -8.27
CA SER A 94 1.83 1.56 -7.90
C SER A 94 1.16 0.23 -7.61
N LEU A 95 1.97 -0.82 -7.53
CA LEU A 95 1.59 -2.17 -7.19
C LEU A 95 2.53 -2.67 -6.09
N THR A 96 1.98 -3.23 -5.02
CA THR A 96 2.75 -3.93 -3.98
C THR A 96 2.33 -5.38 -3.96
N VAL A 97 3.29 -6.30 -4.04
CA VAL A 97 3.06 -7.74 -3.92
C VAL A 97 3.74 -8.22 -2.65
N VAL A 98 2.96 -8.86 -1.78
CA VAL A 98 3.46 -9.50 -0.56
C VAL A 98 3.31 -11.01 -0.72
N SER A 99 4.41 -11.74 -0.70
CA SER A 99 4.45 -13.21 -0.72
C SER A 99 5.01 -13.73 0.59
N ARG A 100 4.36 -14.73 1.18
CA ARG A 100 4.78 -15.34 2.45
C ARG A 100 5.22 -16.78 2.23
N TYR A 101 6.34 -17.14 2.85
CA TYR A 101 6.96 -18.45 2.79
C TYR A 101 7.40 -18.84 4.20
N GLU A 102 6.54 -19.46 5.00
CA GLU A 102 6.84 -19.92 6.38
C GLU A 102 7.58 -18.88 7.25
N THR A 103 8.91 -18.83 7.22
CA THR A 103 9.77 -17.86 7.94
C THR A 103 10.12 -16.60 7.15
N GLU A 104 9.93 -16.56 5.84
CA GLU A 104 10.27 -15.46 4.95
C GLU A 104 9.02 -14.70 4.46
N THR A 105 9.10 -13.37 4.42
CA THR A 105 8.15 -12.52 3.71
C THR A 105 8.88 -11.66 2.70
N SER A 106 8.51 -11.78 1.43
CA SER A 106 9.00 -10.94 0.33
C SER A 106 7.95 -9.89 -0.02
N VAL A 107 8.37 -8.63 -0.09
CA VAL A 107 7.53 -7.48 -0.49
C VAL A 107 8.17 -6.83 -1.70
N GLU A 108 7.49 -6.87 -2.84
CA GLU A 108 7.94 -6.24 -4.08
C GLU A 108 7.05 -5.04 -4.41
N TYR A 109 7.69 -3.91 -4.68
CA TYR A 109 7.05 -2.65 -5.02
C TYR A 109 7.40 -2.24 -6.46
N SER A 110 6.35 -1.96 -7.23
CA SER A 110 6.46 -1.53 -8.62
C SER A 110 5.70 -0.23 -8.84
N VAL A 111 6.25 0.65 -9.68
CA VAL A 111 5.66 1.94 -10.03
C VAL A 111 5.03 1.87 -11.41
N TRP A 112 3.85 2.48 -11.57
CA TRP A 112 3.19 2.55 -12.88
C TRP A 112 3.99 3.45 -13.84
N ASN A 113 4.47 2.87 -14.94
CA ASN A 113 5.07 3.62 -16.03
C ASN A 113 3.98 3.94 -17.06
N LYS A 114 3.64 5.24 -17.17
CA LYS A 114 2.59 5.71 -18.09
C LYS A 114 2.96 5.52 -19.57
N GLU A 115 4.23 5.62 -19.93
CA GLU A 115 4.71 5.48 -21.31
C GLU A 115 4.70 4.03 -21.79
N LYS A 116 5.06 3.09 -20.90
CA LYS A 116 5.10 1.65 -21.19
C LYS A 116 3.80 0.92 -20.87
N GLU A 117 2.80 1.64 -20.36
CA GLU A 117 1.52 1.11 -19.87
C GLU A 117 1.67 -0.16 -19.00
N SER A 118 2.69 -0.18 -18.15
CA SER A 118 3.05 -1.35 -17.35
C SER A 118 3.68 -0.94 -16.01
N PHE A 119 3.68 -1.87 -15.06
CA PHE A 119 4.35 -1.67 -13.77
C PHE A 119 5.83 -2.06 -13.88
N SER A 120 6.71 -1.12 -13.54
CA SER A 120 8.15 -1.36 -13.47
C SER A 120 8.57 -1.65 -12.04
N PRO A 121 9.31 -2.75 -11.76
CA PRO A 121 9.87 -3.01 -10.44
C PRO A 121 10.75 -1.84 -9.97
N SER A 122 10.65 -1.51 -8.68
CA SER A 122 11.37 -0.38 -8.08
C SER A 122 12.11 -0.81 -6.82
N GLU A 123 11.40 -1.40 -5.86
CA GLU A 123 11.97 -1.75 -4.55
C GLU A 123 11.55 -3.17 -4.17
N LYS A 124 12.39 -3.86 -3.40
CA LYS A 124 12.09 -5.17 -2.84
C LYS A 124 12.59 -5.25 -1.41
N TYR A 125 11.77 -5.79 -0.52
CA TYR A 125 12.11 -6.02 0.87
C TYR A 125 11.94 -7.50 1.20
N ILE A 126 12.88 -8.05 1.95
CA ILE A 126 12.81 -9.42 2.46
C ILE A 126 12.91 -9.35 3.98
N TYR A 127 11.96 -9.99 4.65
CA TYR A 127 11.93 -10.12 6.11
C TYR A 127 12.05 -11.60 6.45
N ILE A 128 13.01 -11.96 7.28
CA ILE A 128 13.22 -13.33 7.76
C ILE A 128 12.90 -13.34 9.24
N THR A 129 12.07 -14.29 9.66
CA THR A 129 11.62 -14.50 11.03
C THR A 129 12.00 -15.88 11.54
N ASN A 130 12.06 -16.08 12.85
CA ASN A 130 12.11 -17.43 13.42
C ASN A 130 10.70 -18.05 13.49
N SER A 131 10.62 -19.30 13.96
CA SER A 131 9.36 -20.00 14.20
C SER A 131 8.43 -19.30 15.21
N ASN A 132 8.95 -18.41 16.05
CA ASN A 132 8.18 -17.58 16.98
C ASN A 132 7.76 -16.22 16.38
N ASN A 133 7.91 -16.05 15.06
CA ASN A 133 7.61 -14.82 14.32
C ASN A 133 8.43 -13.59 14.78
N GLN A 134 9.60 -13.81 15.38
CA GLN A 134 10.54 -12.75 15.72
C GLN A 134 11.45 -12.45 14.52
N LEU A 135 11.62 -11.18 14.19
CA LEU A 135 12.47 -10.74 13.08
C LEU A 135 13.95 -11.08 13.36
N ILE A 136 14.56 -11.84 12.47
CA ILE A 136 15.99 -12.18 12.49
C ILE A 136 16.78 -11.27 11.56
N ALA A 137 16.27 -11.07 10.34
CA ALA A 137 16.97 -10.32 9.30
C ALA A 137 16.00 -9.52 8.44
N GLN A 138 16.48 -8.38 7.95
CA GLN A 138 15.79 -7.60 6.93
C GLN A 138 16.76 -7.18 5.83
N TYR A 139 16.28 -7.23 4.60
CA TYR A 139 17.00 -6.78 3.42
C TYR A 139 16.13 -5.81 2.63
N ALA A 140 16.74 -4.76 2.10
CA ALA A 140 16.12 -3.82 1.17
C ALA A 140 16.96 -3.76 -0.10
N TYR A 141 16.28 -3.85 -1.24
CA TYR A 141 16.88 -3.81 -2.55
C TYR A 141 16.18 -2.77 -3.42
N LYS A 142 16.95 -2.23 -4.37
CA LYS A 142 16.45 -1.34 -5.41
C LYS A 142 16.72 -1.92 -6.79
N MET A 143 15.76 -1.81 -7.68
CA MET A 143 15.89 -2.29 -9.05
C MET A 143 16.82 -1.37 -9.84
N ASN A 144 17.90 -1.91 -10.40
CA ASN A 144 18.66 -1.23 -11.43
C ASN A 144 17.96 -1.42 -12.78
N SER A 145 17.31 -0.37 -13.26
CA SER A 145 16.55 -0.41 -14.52
C SER A 145 17.41 -0.60 -15.78
N ARG A 146 18.74 -0.41 -15.69
CA ARG A 146 19.67 -0.61 -16.82
C ARG A 146 20.11 -2.06 -16.95
N THR A 147 20.39 -2.72 -15.82
CA THR A 147 20.89 -4.10 -15.80
C THR A 147 19.80 -5.13 -15.49
N ASN A 148 18.60 -4.67 -15.10
CA ASN A 148 17.48 -5.50 -14.64
C ASN A 148 17.87 -6.43 -13.47
N GLN A 149 18.63 -5.87 -12.51
CA GLN A 149 19.12 -6.59 -11.33
C GLN A 149 18.77 -5.81 -10.05
N TRP A 150 18.50 -6.55 -8.99
CA TRP A 150 18.31 -6.01 -7.64
C TRP A 150 19.66 -5.66 -7.02
N ILE A 151 19.82 -4.41 -6.58
CA ILE A 151 21.00 -3.94 -5.84
C ILE A 151 20.61 -3.85 -4.37
N LEU A 152 21.39 -4.48 -3.49
CA LEU A 152 21.21 -4.38 -2.05
C LEU A 152 21.50 -2.95 -1.58
N GLU A 153 20.53 -2.32 -0.91
CA GLU A 153 20.68 -0.99 -0.31
C GLU A 153 20.86 -1.07 1.20
N LYS A 154 20.26 -2.07 1.85
CA LYS A 154 20.36 -2.28 3.30
C LYS A 154 20.25 -3.75 3.64
N ASP A 155 21.14 -4.21 4.50
CA ASP A 155 21.03 -5.45 5.24
C ASP A 155 21.15 -5.14 6.75
N ALA A 156 20.30 -5.76 7.55
CA ALA A 156 20.41 -5.68 9.00
C ALA A 156 20.02 -7.01 9.62
N LEU A 157 20.90 -7.53 10.48
CA LEU A 157 20.61 -8.61 11.40
C LEU A 157 20.11 -8.00 12.71
N VAL A 158 18.99 -8.50 13.22
CA VAL A 158 18.51 -8.14 14.54
C VAL A 158 19.42 -8.86 15.54
N PRO A 159 20.08 -8.15 16.48
CA PRO A 159 20.84 -8.81 17.53
C PRO A 159 19.88 -9.66 18.35
N ILE A 160 19.91 -10.98 18.14
CA ILE A 160 19.26 -11.91 19.05
C ILE A 160 20.08 -11.84 20.33
N TYR A 161 19.43 -11.69 21.49
CA TYR A 161 20.03 -11.48 22.83
C TYR A 161 21.03 -12.57 23.29
N GLU A 162 21.51 -13.47 22.44
CA GLU A 162 22.34 -14.62 22.81
C GLU A 162 23.86 -14.35 22.81
N ASN A 163 24.35 -13.20 22.35
CA ASN A 163 25.81 -12.92 22.34
C ASN A 163 26.34 -12.14 23.56
N ILE A 164 25.56 -11.95 24.63
CA ILE A 164 26.05 -11.30 25.86
C ILE A 164 26.88 -12.25 26.76
N TYR A 165 26.90 -13.55 26.47
CA TYR A 165 27.66 -14.55 27.24
C TYR A 165 28.86 -15.15 26.47
N ALA A 166 29.13 -14.73 25.23
CA ALA A 166 30.14 -15.35 24.37
C ALA A 166 31.55 -14.74 24.47
N THR A 167 31.79 -13.76 25.36
CA THR A 167 33.12 -13.22 25.63
C THR A 167 33.43 -13.19 27.13
N THR A 168 33.76 -14.36 27.67
CA THR A 168 34.67 -14.48 28.81
C THR A 168 35.47 -15.77 28.65
N ARG A 169 36.62 -15.66 27.98
CA ARG A 169 37.79 -16.51 28.19
C ARG A 169 39.03 -15.64 28.12
#